data_AF-I1N4Q7-F1
#
_entry.id   AF-I1N4Q7-F1
#
_cell.length_a   1.000
_cell.length_b   1.000
_cell.length_c   1.000
_cell.angle_alpha   90.00
_cell.angle_beta   90.00
_cell.angle_gamma   90.00
#
_symmetry.space_group_name_H-M   'P 1'
#
loop_
_entity.id
_entity.type
_entity.pdbx_description
1 polymer ?
#
loop_
_entity_poly.entity_id
_entity_poly.type
_entity_poly.pdbx_seq_one_letter_code
_entity_poly.pdbx_strand_id
1 'polypeptide(L)'
;MGRGRVQLKRIENKTSQQVTFFKRRSGLLKKASEISVLCDAQVALIIFSTKGKLFEYSSERSMEDLLERYERCSHTALAGANNVESPGFWSFEHIKLTAKVEVLERNIMNFFGNDLDPLSLKELHSLEQQIETSLKRIRTRKNQVMNQSVSDLHKKARTLQVQNRWLGKMKEKAKTVTEGPHNGPETLGFDSSTLNLSSPQLPPPPSPQRLVPSLTLSETMQGGTPVEETGEAQTVPSGNSLIPPWMLRCMSD
;
A
#
# COMPACT_ATOMS: atom_id res chain seq x y z
N MET A 1 -30.08 12.97 -60.02
CA MET A 1 -30.06 14.34 -59.45
C MET A 1 -28.85 14.46 -58.54
N GLY A 2 -27.88 15.34 -58.86
CA GLY A 2 -26.66 15.51 -58.06
C GLY A 2 -26.93 16.25 -56.74
N ARG A 3 -26.05 16.03 -55.75
CA ARG A 3 -26.10 16.74 -54.47
C ARG A 3 -25.54 18.15 -54.64
N GLY A 4 -26.34 19.19 -54.36
CA GLY A 4 -25.90 20.59 -54.45
C GLY A 4 -24.82 20.97 -53.42
N ARG A 5 -24.02 21.99 -53.74
CA ARG A 5 -23.00 22.55 -52.83
C ARG A 5 -23.69 23.23 -51.63
N VAL A 6 -23.21 22.93 -50.42
CA VAL A 6 -23.73 23.50 -49.16
C VAL A 6 -22.67 24.45 -48.58
N GLN A 7 -23.09 25.57 -48.00
CA GLN A 7 -22.20 26.49 -47.27
C GLN A 7 -21.70 25.84 -45.97
N LEU A 8 -20.42 26.03 -45.62
CA LEU A 8 -19.85 25.56 -44.34
C LEU A 8 -20.21 26.51 -43.19
N LYS A 9 -21.47 26.45 -42.77
CA LYS A 9 -22.02 27.16 -41.60
C LYS A 9 -22.90 26.21 -40.79
N ARG A 10 -23.22 26.58 -39.54
CA ARG A 10 -24.16 25.82 -38.70
C ARG A 10 -25.51 25.71 -39.43
N ILE A 11 -26.08 24.50 -39.47
CA ILE A 11 -27.41 24.28 -40.03
C ILE A 11 -28.44 24.67 -38.97
N GLU A 12 -29.25 25.69 -39.27
CA GLU A 12 -30.26 26.21 -38.34
C GLU A 12 -31.47 25.29 -38.20
N ASN A 13 -31.91 24.67 -39.30
CA ASN A 13 -33.03 23.73 -39.28
C ASN A 13 -32.64 22.43 -38.55
N LYS A 14 -33.30 22.14 -37.42
CA LYS A 14 -33.03 20.97 -36.56
C LYS A 14 -33.14 19.63 -37.30
N THR A 15 -34.15 19.45 -38.14
CA THR A 15 -34.34 18.21 -38.92
C THR A 15 -33.19 18.00 -39.91
N SER A 16 -32.85 19.05 -40.66
CA SER A 16 -31.73 19.01 -41.61
C SER A 16 -30.39 18.81 -40.91
N GLN A 17 -30.21 19.43 -39.73
CA GLN A 17 -29.03 19.27 -38.89
C GLN A 17 -28.88 17.82 -38.42
N GLN A 18 -29.96 17.19 -37.93
CA GLN A 18 -29.94 15.81 -37.45
C GLN A 18 -29.64 14.81 -38.58
N VAL A 19 -30.31 14.94 -39.73
CA VAL A 19 -30.05 14.08 -40.90
C VAL A 19 -28.63 14.26 -41.41
N THR A 20 -28.13 15.50 -41.45
CA THR A 20 -26.76 15.78 -41.88
C THR A 20 -25.73 15.22 -40.90
N PHE A 21 -25.96 15.37 -39.60
CA PHE A 21 -25.10 14.78 -38.56
C PHE A 21 -25.01 13.27 -38.73
N PHE A 22 -26.14 12.57 -38.88
CA PHE A 22 -26.15 11.11 -39.06
C PHE A 22 -25.34 10.68 -40.29
N LYS A 23 -25.59 11.33 -41.45
CA LYS A 23 -24.89 11.03 -42.71
C LYS A 23 -23.40 11.37 -42.65
N ARG A 24 -23.02 12.54 -42.13
CA ARG A 24 -21.62 12.98 -42.05
C ARG A 24 -20.82 12.17 -41.03
N ARG A 25 -21.41 11.87 -39.86
CA ARG A 25 -20.81 10.99 -38.86
C ARG A 25 -20.51 9.61 -39.45
N SER A 26 -21.49 9.01 -40.13
CA SER A 26 -21.28 7.71 -40.80
C SER A 26 -20.18 7.77 -41.86
N GLY A 27 -20.14 8.84 -42.68
CA GLY A 27 -19.06 9.04 -43.65
C GLY A 27 -17.69 9.25 -43.01
N LEU A 28 -17.61 9.96 -41.88
CA LEU A 28 -16.37 10.20 -41.16
C LEU A 28 -15.83 8.91 -40.53
N LEU A 29 -16.71 8.10 -39.93
CA LEU A 29 -16.37 6.78 -39.39
C LEU A 29 -15.80 5.85 -40.48
N LYS A 30 -16.40 5.84 -41.67
CA LYS A 30 -15.86 5.08 -42.81
C LYS A 30 -14.46 5.54 -43.18
N LYS A 31 -14.23 6.85 -43.26
CA LYS A 31 -12.90 7.40 -43.57
C LYS A 31 -11.85 7.09 -42.50
N ALA A 32 -12.23 7.17 -41.21
CA ALA A 32 -11.34 6.80 -40.12
C ALA A 32 -10.94 5.32 -40.21
N SER A 33 -11.90 4.45 -40.53
CA SER A 33 -11.66 3.02 -40.75
C SER A 33 -10.82 2.75 -42.00
N GLU A 34 -11.04 3.46 -43.10
CA GLU A 34 -10.21 3.37 -44.30
C GLU A 34 -8.76 3.75 -43.99
N ILE A 35 -8.51 4.86 -43.28
CA ILE A 35 -7.15 5.28 -42.89
C ILE A 35 -6.48 4.24 -42.00
N SER A 36 -7.21 3.72 -41.01
CA SER A 36 -6.65 2.72 -40.10
C SER A 36 -6.19 1.47 -40.83
N VAL A 37 -6.99 0.96 -41.76
CA VAL A 37 -6.67 -0.25 -42.54
C VAL A 37 -5.61 0.01 -43.61
N LEU A 38 -5.69 1.13 -44.34
CA LEU A 38 -4.80 1.39 -45.48
C LEU A 38 -3.39 1.80 -45.07
N CYS A 39 -3.25 2.49 -43.94
CA CYS A 39 -1.97 3.03 -43.48
C CYS A 39 -1.42 2.32 -42.24
N ASP A 40 -2.06 1.24 -41.78
CA ASP A 40 -1.76 0.58 -40.50
C ASP A 40 -1.64 1.58 -39.34
N ALA A 41 -2.57 2.55 -39.35
CA ALA A 41 -2.56 3.67 -38.42
C ALA A 41 -3.56 3.43 -37.31
N GLN A 42 -3.16 3.74 -36.08
CA GLN A 42 -4.08 3.80 -34.96
C GLN A 42 -4.87 5.11 -35.00
N VAL A 43 -6.19 5.01 -35.02
CA VAL A 43 -7.09 6.15 -35.17
C VAL A 43 -8.18 6.08 -34.09
N ALA A 44 -8.29 7.16 -33.31
CA ALA A 44 -9.41 7.39 -32.40
C ALA A 44 -10.23 8.57 -32.92
N LEU A 45 -11.56 8.47 -32.81
CA LEU A 45 -12.49 9.54 -33.16
C LEU A 45 -13.53 9.67 -32.06
N ILE A 46 -13.67 10.87 -31.50
CA ILE A 46 -14.65 11.20 -30.46
C ILE A 46 -15.56 12.31 -30.98
N ILE A 47 -16.87 12.09 -30.92
CA ILE A 47 -17.88 13.03 -31.40
C ILE A 47 -18.97 13.19 -30.33
N PHE A 48 -19.10 14.40 -29.80
CA PHE A 48 -20.24 14.79 -28.98
C PHE A 48 -21.31 15.48 -29.84
N SER A 49 -22.53 14.96 -29.81
CA SER A 49 -23.67 15.65 -30.42
C SER A 49 -24.10 16.86 -29.60
N THR A 50 -24.90 17.75 -30.21
CA THR A 50 -25.53 18.88 -29.50
C THR A 50 -26.45 18.48 -28.35
N LYS A 51 -26.83 17.18 -28.28
CA LYS A 51 -27.62 16.60 -27.18
C LYS A 51 -26.74 15.96 -26.08
N GLY A 52 -25.42 16.11 -26.15
CA GLY A 52 -24.48 15.48 -25.22
C GLY A 52 -24.23 13.98 -25.47
N LYS A 53 -24.87 13.35 -26.46
CA LYS A 53 -24.60 11.95 -26.80
C LYS A 53 -23.19 11.78 -27.38
N LEU A 54 -22.41 10.88 -26.81
CA LEU A 54 -21.10 10.43 -27.27
C LEU A 54 -21.25 9.43 -28.42
N PHE A 55 -20.48 9.63 -29.48
CA PHE A 55 -20.26 8.67 -30.55
C PHE A 55 -18.76 8.56 -30.77
N GLU A 56 -18.27 7.33 -30.78
CA GLU A 56 -16.85 7.09 -30.78
C GLU A 56 -16.45 5.97 -31.73
N TYR A 57 -15.18 5.97 -32.12
CA TYR A 57 -14.55 4.91 -32.91
C TYR A 57 -13.10 4.79 -32.49
N SER A 58 -12.68 3.55 -32.26
CA SER A 58 -11.29 3.16 -32.04
C SER A 58 -10.93 2.13 -33.11
N SER A 59 -9.75 2.27 -33.70
CA SER A 59 -9.15 1.22 -34.51
C SER A 59 -8.68 0.02 -33.66
N GLU A 60 -8.44 0.26 -32.37
CA GLU A 60 -7.93 -0.73 -31.41
C GLU A 60 -9.10 -1.40 -30.66
N ARG A 61 -8.80 -2.46 -29.90
CA ARG A 61 -9.80 -3.18 -29.10
C ARG A 61 -10.49 -2.28 -28.05
N SER A 62 -9.77 -1.32 -27.48
CA SER A 62 -10.28 -0.40 -26.48
C SER A 62 -10.01 1.05 -26.92
N MET A 63 -10.85 1.99 -26.48
CA MET A 63 -10.58 3.42 -26.66
C MET A 63 -9.52 3.88 -25.66
N GLU A 64 -9.54 3.26 -24.49
CA GLU A 64 -8.68 3.52 -23.35
C GLU A 64 -7.20 3.35 -23.71
N ASP A 65 -6.84 2.32 -24.48
CA ASP A 65 -5.44 2.06 -24.87
C ASP A 65 -4.90 3.17 -25.79
N LEU A 66 -5.74 3.69 -26.70
CA LEU A 66 -5.37 4.81 -27.57
C LEU A 66 -5.26 6.13 -26.82
N LEU A 67 -6.19 6.38 -25.89
CA LEU A 67 -6.14 7.57 -25.03
C LEU A 67 -4.94 7.53 -24.08
N GLU A 68 -4.63 6.37 -23.49
CA GLU A 68 -3.44 6.20 -22.65
C GLU A 68 -2.16 6.42 -23.47
N ARG A 69 -2.10 5.90 -24.71
CA ARG A 69 -0.99 6.17 -25.62
C ARG A 69 -0.89 7.64 -25.97
N TYR A 70 -2.01 8.32 -26.25
CA TYR A 70 -2.04 9.76 -26.51
C TYR A 70 -1.54 10.54 -25.30
N GLU A 71 -2.00 10.23 -24.10
CA GLU A 71 -1.51 10.83 -22.85
C GLU A 71 0.01 10.67 -22.76
N ARG A 72 0.51 9.42 -22.84
CA ARG A 72 1.95 9.10 -22.78
C ARG A 72 2.77 9.85 -23.83
N CYS A 73 2.31 9.90 -25.08
CA CYS A 73 2.99 10.59 -26.16
C CYS A 73 2.94 12.11 -26.00
N SER A 74 1.81 12.67 -25.57
CA SER A 74 1.65 14.09 -25.26
C SER A 74 2.60 14.50 -24.12
N HIS A 75 2.74 13.66 -23.10
CA HIS A 75 3.72 13.84 -22.03
C HIS A 75 5.16 13.87 -22.57
N THR A 76 5.53 12.96 -23.49
CA THR A 76 6.89 12.94 -24.07
C THR A 76 7.17 14.08 -25.05
N ALA A 77 6.17 14.49 -25.85
CA ALA A 77 6.32 15.57 -26.83
C ALA A 77 6.54 16.93 -26.15
N LEU A 78 5.91 17.15 -25.00
CA LEU A 78 6.14 18.34 -24.18
C LEU A 78 7.53 18.35 -23.52
N ALA A 79 8.11 17.19 -23.24
CA ALA A 79 9.46 17.08 -22.67
C ALA A 79 10.59 17.23 -23.71
N GLY A 80 10.34 16.91 -24.98
CA GLY A 80 11.35 16.94 -26.05
C GLY A 80 11.57 18.29 -26.73
N ALA A 81 10.67 19.26 -26.54
CA ALA A 81 10.72 20.52 -27.29
C ALA A 81 11.47 21.65 -26.56
N ASN A 82 11.50 21.71 -25.22
CA ASN A 82 12.23 22.75 -24.50
C ASN A 82 12.58 22.31 -23.07
N ASN A 83 13.84 22.53 -22.73
CA ASN A 83 14.44 22.72 -21.41
C ASN A 83 13.44 23.00 -20.25
N VAL A 84 13.54 22.21 -19.18
CA VAL A 84 12.91 22.39 -17.85
C VAL A 84 11.38 22.26 -17.83
N GLU A 85 10.90 21.18 -17.17
CA GLU A 85 9.64 21.14 -16.42
C GLU A 85 8.56 22.14 -16.86
N SER A 86 7.86 21.85 -17.96
CA SER A 86 6.73 22.69 -18.37
C SER A 86 5.71 22.72 -17.21
N PRO A 87 5.33 23.90 -16.68
CA PRO A 87 4.42 24.03 -15.53
C PRO A 87 3.10 23.26 -15.70
N GLY A 88 2.70 23.00 -16.95
CA GLY A 88 1.51 22.22 -17.27
C GLY A 88 1.61 20.73 -16.93
N PHE A 89 2.81 20.12 -16.98
CA PHE A 89 3.01 18.70 -16.66
C PHE A 89 2.73 18.43 -15.18
N TRP A 90 3.38 19.19 -14.32
CA TRP A 90 3.16 19.13 -12.88
C TRP A 90 1.73 19.53 -12.51
N SER A 91 1.12 20.47 -13.23
CA SER A 91 -0.27 20.86 -12.97
C SER A 91 -1.25 19.71 -13.20
N PHE A 92 -1.14 18.95 -14.30
CA PHE A 92 -2.03 17.82 -14.56
C PHE A 92 -1.78 16.66 -13.60
N GLU A 93 -0.53 16.26 -13.40
CA GLU A 93 -0.17 15.20 -12.45
C GLU A 93 -0.57 15.57 -11.01
N HIS A 94 -0.42 16.85 -10.63
CA HIS A 94 -0.92 17.37 -9.37
C HIS A 94 -2.44 17.21 -9.25
N ILE A 95 -3.23 17.66 -10.24
CA ILE A 95 -4.70 17.49 -10.20
C ILE A 95 -5.10 16.02 -10.06
N LYS A 96 -4.45 15.13 -10.82
CA LYS A 96 -4.69 13.67 -10.75
C LYS A 96 -4.34 13.10 -9.39
N LEU A 97 -3.21 13.51 -8.81
CA LEU A 97 -2.77 13.05 -7.50
C LEU A 97 -3.63 13.61 -6.37
N THR A 98 -4.00 14.89 -6.42
CA THR A 98 -4.91 15.55 -5.47
C THR A 98 -6.26 14.81 -5.45
N ALA A 99 -6.84 14.51 -6.62
CA ALA A 99 -8.08 13.75 -6.69
C ALA A 99 -7.96 12.35 -6.04
N LYS A 100 -6.81 11.67 -6.21
CA LYS A 100 -6.56 10.38 -5.53
C LYS A 100 -6.44 10.53 -4.02
N VAL A 101 -5.76 11.57 -3.54
CA VAL A 101 -5.63 11.86 -2.11
C VAL A 101 -7.00 12.12 -1.49
N GLU A 102 -7.83 12.97 -2.12
CA GLU A 102 -9.19 13.27 -1.63
C GLU A 102 -10.07 12.00 -1.52
N VAL A 103 -9.95 11.07 -2.47
CA VAL A 103 -10.67 9.79 -2.40
C VAL A 103 -10.16 8.93 -1.25
N LEU A 104 -8.84 8.86 -1.05
CA LEU A 104 -8.26 8.09 0.05
C LEU A 104 -8.62 8.66 1.43
N GLU A 105 -8.57 9.98 1.59
CA GLU A 105 -8.98 10.67 2.83
C GLU A 105 -10.45 10.41 3.15
N ARG A 106 -11.33 10.49 2.15
CA ARG A 106 -12.75 10.14 2.30
C ARG A 106 -12.95 8.69 2.70
N ASN A 107 -12.21 7.76 2.09
CA ASN A 107 -12.27 6.35 2.47
C ASN A 107 -11.83 6.12 3.91
N ILE A 108 -10.75 6.78 4.36
CA ILE A 108 -10.29 6.74 5.74
C ILE A 108 -11.38 7.24 6.69
N MET A 109 -12.00 8.39 6.39
CA MET A 109 -13.13 8.93 7.16
C MET A 109 -14.29 7.94 7.27
N ASN A 110 -14.67 7.30 6.17
CA ASN A 110 -15.71 6.27 6.15
C ASN A 110 -15.34 5.07 7.05
N PHE A 111 -14.08 4.61 7.03
CA PHE A 111 -13.62 3.54 7.92
C PHE A 111 -13.65 3.92 9.41
N PHE A 112 -13.54 5.21 9.73
CA PHE A 112 -13.72 5.74 11.09
C PHE A 112 -15.19 5.97 11.47
N GLY A 113 -16.13 5.77 10.54
CA GLY A 113 -17.56 5.97 10.75
C GLY A 113 -18.04 7.41 10.55
N ASN A 114 -17.23 8.27 9.92
CA ASN A 114 -17.59 9.63 9.57
C ASN A 114 -18.09 9.70 8.12
N ASP A 115 -18.85 10.76 7.78
CA ASP A 115 -19.32 11.07 6.41
C ASP A 115 -19.98 9.90 5.67
N LEU A 116 -20.83 9.14 6.38
CA LEU A 116 -21.48 7.95 5.84
C LEU A 116 -22.75 8.26 5.01
N ASP A 117 -23.32 9.45 5.15
CA ASP A 117 -24.55 9.86 4.45
C ASP A 117 -24.52 9.73 2.91
N PRO A 118 -23.38 9.96 2.21
CA PRO A 118 -23.31 9.83 0.76
C PRO A 118 -23.27 8.38 0.26
N LEU A 119 -23.02 7.40 1.15
CA LEU A 119 -22.84 6.00 0.76
C LEU A 119 -24.20 5.32 0.52
N SER A 120 -24.30 4.56 -0.56
CA SER A 120 -25.44 3.69 -0.79
C SER A 120 -25.46 2.51 0.20
N LEU A 121 -26.62 1.90 0.40
CA LEU A 121 -26.75 0.73 1.29
C LEU A 121 -25.82 -0.43 0.90
N LYS A 122 -25.55 -0.62 -0.40
CA LYS A 122 -24.60 -1.63 -0.89
C LYS A 122 -23.17 -1.31 -0.48
N GLU A 123 -22.77 -0.05 -0.61
CA GLU A 123 -21.42 0.40 -0.23
C GLU A 123 -21.23 0.35 1.29
N LEU A 124 -22.25 0.73 2.07
CA LEU A 124 -22.23 0.65 3.52
C LEU A 124 -22.11 -0.80 4.01
N HIS A 125 -22.85 -1.74 3.40
CA HIS A 125 -22.73 -3.16 3.71
C HIS A 125 -21.35 -3.72 3.35
N SER A 126 -20.78 -3.32 2.21
CA SER A 126 -19.41 -3.69 1.84
C SER A 126 -18.39 -3.14 2.84
N LEU A 127 -18.56 -1.90 3.30
CA LEU A 127 -17.70 -1.26 4.29
C LEU A 127 -17.76 -2.00 5.64
N GLU A 128 -18.96 -2.34 6.11
CA GLU A 128 -19.19 -3.15 7.31
C GLU A 128 -18.46 -4.50 7.22
N GLN A 129 -18.63 -5.22 6.12
CA GLN A 129 -17.98 -6.52 5.89
C GLN A 129 -16.44 -6.40 5.90
N GLN A 130 -15.89 -5.33 5.31
CA GLN A 130 -14.45 -5.06 5.31
C GLN A 130 -13.92 -4.76 6.73
N ILE A 131 -14.64 -3.95 7.50
CA ILE A 131 -14.29 -3.63 8.90
C ILE A 131 -14.37 -4.88 9.76
N GLU A 132 -15.41 -5.69 9.64
CA GLU A 132 -15.57 -6.92 10.41
C GLU A 132 -14.44 -7.93 10.10
N THR A 133 -14.14 -8.12 8.82
CA THR A 133 -13.09 -9.04 8.35
C THR A 133 -11.71 -8.59 8.83
N SER A 134 -11.39 -7.30 8.69
CA SER A 134 -10.12 -6.73 9.13
C SER A 134 -9.98 -6.77 10.65
N LEU A 135 -11.05 -6.46 11.40
CA LEU A 135 -11.08 -6.56 12.86
C LEU A 135 -10.85 -8.00 13.34
N LYS A 136 -11.48 -8.99 12.69
CA LYS A 136 -11.23 -10.42 12.96
C LYS A 136 -9.76 -10.78 12.76
N ARG A 137 -9.16 -10.38 11.62
CA ARG A 137 -7.73 -10.60 11.34
C ARG A 137 -6.83 -9.97 12.40
N ILE A 138 -7.08 -8.71 12.76
CA ILE A 138 -6.31 -7.98 13.78
C ILE A 138 -6.43 -8.67 15.14
N ARG A 139 -7.65 -9.07 15.56
CA ARG A 139 -7.87 -9.77 16.83
C ARG A 139 -7.15 -11.11 16.88
N THR A 140 -7.23 -11.93 15.82
CA THR A 140 -6.52 -13.20 15.74
C THR A 140 -5.01 -12.99 15.80
N ARG A 141 -4.47 -12.02 15.04
CA ARG A 141 -3.04 -11.71 15.06
C ARG A 141 -2.58 -11.21 16.43
N LYS A 142 -3.34 -10.31 17.06
CA LYS A 142 -3.06 -9.80 18.41
C LYS A 142 -3.03 -10.94 19.43
N ASN A 143 -4.00 -11.86 19.37
CA ASN A 143 -4.06 -13.02 20.26
C ASN A 143 -2.87 -13.98 20.03
N GLN A 144 -2.51 -14.23 18.77
CA GLN A 144 -1.35 -15.06 18.42
C GLN A 144 -0.04 -14.48 18.98
N VAL A 145 0.21 -13.17 18.78
CA VAL A 145 1.42 -12.49 19.29
C VAL A 145 1.45 -12.49 20.82
N MET A 146 0.30 -12.28 21.47
CA MET A 146 0.19 -12.34 22.93
C MET A 146 0.50 -13.76 23.47
N ASN A 147 -0.03 -14.80 22.84
CA ASN A 147 0.24 -16.19 23.23
C ASN A 147 1.70 -16.59 23.02
N GLN A 148 2.35 -16.07 21.97
CA GLN A 148 3.79 -16.25 21.75
C GLN A 148 4.59 -15.61 22.87
N SER A 149 4.30 -14.35 23.22
CA SER A 149 4.95 -13.64 24.33
C SER A 149 4.79 -14.38 25.67
N VAL A 150 3.58 -14.86 25.99
CA VAL A 150 3.32 -15.68 27.19
C VAL A 150 4.15 -16.98 27.17
N SER A 151 4.23 -17.65 26.03
CA SER A 151 5.02 -18.89 25.87
C SER A 151 6.51 -18.66 26.07
N ASP A 152 7.03 -17.54 25.55
CA ASP A 152 8.44 -17.17 25.68
C ASP A 152 8.79 -16.79 27.13
N LEU A 153 7.91 -16.05 27.81
CA LEU A 153 8.05 -15.77 29.25
C LEU A 153 8.04 -17.06 30.09
N HIS A 154 7.16 -18.03 29.79
CA HIS A 154 7.16 -19.33 30.47
C HIS A 154 8.44 -20.13 30.23
N LYS A 155 9.04 -20.07 29.03
CA LYS A 155 10.35 -20.70 28.76
C LYS A 155 11.47 -20.03 29.55
N LYS A 156 11.48 -18.69 29.61
CA LYS A 156 12.46 -17.92 30.37
C LYS A 156 12.35 -18.20 31.88
N ALA A 157 11.14 -18.24 32.42
CA ALA A 157 10.89 -18.59 33.82
C ALA A 157 11.40 -19.99 34.17
N ARG A 158 11.15 -21.00 33.31
CA ARG A 158 11.67 -22.36 33.50
C ARG A 158 13.20 -22.41 33.46
N THR A 159 13.82 -21.70 32.52
CA THR A 159 15.29 -21.62 32.40
C THR A 159 15.91 -21.02 33.66
N LEU A 160 15.37 -19.90 34.15
CA LEU A 160 15.80 -19.26 35.39
C LEU A 160 15.58 -20.16 36.61
N GLN A 161 14.47 -20.90 36.68
CA GLN A 161 14.21 -21.84 37.77
C GLN A 161 15.23 -22.98 37.81
N VAL A 162 15.63 -23.52 36.65
CA VAL A 162 16.68 -24.55 36.55
C VAL A 162 18.03 -23.98 36.97
N GLN A 163 18.39 -22.78 36.50
CA GLN A 163 19.64 -22.10 36.89
C GLN A 163 19.68 -21.80 38.39
N ASN A 164 18.61 -21.27 38.98
CA ASN A 164 18.52 -21.01 40.41
C ASN A 164 18.64 -22.30 41.24
N ARG A 165 18.04 -23.41 40.80
CA ARG A 165 18.18 -24.72 41.46
C ARG A 165 19.63 -25.22 41.39
N TRP A 166 20.31 -25.04 40.26
CA TRP A 166 21.72 -25.41 40.10
C TRP A 166 22.63 -24.58 41.00
N LEU A 167 22.43 -23.26 41.06
CA LEU A 167 23.16 -22.35 41.95
C LEU A 167 22.94 -22.68 43.43
N GLY A 168 21.71 -23.04 43.83
CA GLY A 168 21.40 -23.50 45.19
C GLY A 168 22.23 -24.73 45.58
N LYS A 169 22.30 -25.74 44.71
CA LYS A 169 23.12 -26.93 44.93
C LYS A 169 24.62 -26.61 45.01
N MET A 170 25.12 -25.68 44.19
CA MET A 170 26.52 -25.25 44.25
C MET A 170 26.84 -24.52 45.55
N LYS A 171 25.93 -23.67 46.04
CA LYS A 171 26.07 -22.98 47.32
C LYS A 171 26.08 -23.95 48.50
N GLU A 172 25.24 -24.98 48.48
CA GLU A 172 25.24 -26.04 49.50
C GLU A 172 26.55 -26.82 49.51
N LYS A 173 27.04 -27.25 48.34
CA LYS A 173 28.35 -27.93 48.23
C LYS A 173 29.52 -27.06 48.70
N ALA A 174 29.49 -25.76 48.41
CA ALA A 174 30.51 -24.83 48.88
C ALA A 174 30.49 -24.66 50.40
N LYS A 175 29.31 -24.65 51.04
CA LYS A 175 29.21 -24.60 52.51
C LYS A 175 29.75 -25.85 53.19
N THR A 176 29.45 -27.04 52.65
CA THR A 176 29.96 -28.31 53.21
C THR A 176 31.48 -28.47 53.14
N VAL A 177 32.17 -27.68 52.31
CA VAL A 177 33.64 -27.69 52.22
C VAL A 177 34.29 -26.71 53.22
N THR A 178 33.55 -25.71 53.71
CA THR A 178 34.08 -24.69 54.63
C THR A 178 33.82 -25.00 56.11
N GLU A 179 32.88 -25.89 56.42
CA GLU A 179 32.57 -26.32 57.80
C GLU A 179 33.32 -27.62 58.16
N GLY A 180 34.64 -27.53 58.29
CA GLY A 180 35.45 -28.51 59.06
C GLY A 180 35.46 -28.13 60.55
N PRO A 181 35.38 -29.08 61.49
CA PRO A 181 35.01 -28.78 62.87
C PRO A 181 36.19 -28.18 63.64
N HIS A 182 36.05 -26.93 64.09
CA HIS A 182 36.88 -26.41 65.18
C HIS A 182 35.99 -25.88 66.30
N ASN A 183 36.16 -26.51 67.46
CA ASN A 183 35.54 -26.21 68.75
C ASN A 183 35.94 -24.83 69.29
N GLY A 184 35.06 -24.25 70.11
CA GLY A 184 35.38 -23.24 71.14
C GLY A 184 34.59 -21.94 71.01
N PRO A 185 33.65 -21.62 71.93
CA PRO A 185 32.98 -20.33 71.96
C PRO A 185 33.75 -19.38 72.87
N GLU A 186 34.11 -18.18 72.41
CA GLU A 186 34.37 -17.06 73.33
C GLU A 186 34.27 -15.69 72.64
N THR A 187 33.45 -14.88 73.29
CA THR A 187 33.09 -13.47 73.23
C THR A 187 34.21 -12.46 72.88
N LEU A 188 33.77 -11.32 72.30
CA LEU A 188 34.35 -9.96 72.31
C LEU A 188 35.20 -9.51 71.10
N GLY A 189 34.60 -8.60 70.33
CA GLY A 189 35.19 -7.27 70.12
C GLY A 189 36.04 -7.04 68.87
N PHE A 190 35.76 -5.90 68.22
CA PHE A 190 36.59 -5.12 67.28
C PHE A 190 36.60 -5.49 65.78
N ASP A 191 35.77 -4.74 65.05
CA ASP A 191 36.07 -3.83 63.92
C ASP A 191 36.99 -4.23 62.75
N SER A 192 36.50 -3.82 61.57
CA SER A 192 37.21 -3.60 60.29
C SER A 192 37.71 -4.87 59.59
N SER A 193 37.20 -5.27 58.42
CA SER A 193 37.52 -4.59 57.16
C SER A 193 36.68 -5.15 55.99
N THR A 194 35.98 -4.25 55.30
CA THR A 194 35.92 -4.10 53.83
C THR A 194 35.95 -5.38 52.97
N LEU A 195 34.78 -5.88 52.56
CA LEU A 195 34.64 -6.68 51.33
C LEU A 195 33.53 -6.08 50.46
N ASN A 196 33.92 -5.14 49.61
CA ASN A 196 33.14 -4.65 48.49
C ASN A 196 33.03 -5.77 47.44
N LEU A 197 31.89 -6.45 47.40
CA LEU A 197 31.53 -7.33 46.28
C LEU A 197 30.58 -6.57 45.35
N SER A 198 31.16 -5.85 44.40
CA SER A 198 30.47 -5.15 43.33
C SER A 198 29.76 -6.16 42.43
N SER A 199 28.43 -6.14 42.43
CA SER A 199 27.57 -6.92 41.53
C SER A 199 27.93 -6.66 40.05
N PRO A 200 27.99 -7.69 39.18
CA PRO A 200 28.02 -7.49 37.74
C PRO A 200 26.68 -6.89 37.31
N GLN A 201 26.71 -5.63 36.89
CA GLN A 201 25.60 -4.92 36.28
C GLN A 201 25.27 -5.59 34.93
N LEU A 202 24.22 -6.42 34.92
CA LEU A 202 23.65 -6.96 33.68
C LEU A 202 23.02 -5.79 32.86
N PRO A 203 23.27 -5.73 31.55
CA PRO A 203 22.66 -4.71 30.70
C PRO A 203 21.14 -4.92 30.63
N PRO A 204 20.34 -3.84 30.54
CA PRO A 204 18.89 -3.95 30.41
C PRO A 204 18.52 -4.66 29.09
N PRO A 205 17.44 -5.45 29.07
CA PRO A 205 16.99 -6.12 27.85
C PRO A 205 16.61 -5.09 26.77
N PRO A 206 16.88 -5.37 25.48
CA PRO A 206 16.48 -4.48 24.40
C PRO A 206 14.95 -4.34 24.38
N SER A 207 14.50 -3.10 24.26
CA SER A 207 13.09 -2.74 24.12
C SER A 207 12.48 -3.46 22.90
N PRO A 208 11.21 -3.94 23.00
CA PRO A 208 10.58 -4.63 21.88
C PRO A 208 10.41 -3.63 20.74
N GLN A 209 11.10 -3.91 19.62
CA GLN A 209 10.91 -3.20 18.36
C GLN A 209 9.43 -3.27 17.99
N ARG A 210 8.79 -2.09 17.94
CA ARG A 210 7.41 -1.91 17.52
C ARG A 210 7.32 -2.24 16.03
N LEU A 211 7.09 -3.51 15.71
CA LEU A 211 6.70 -3.95 14.37
C LEU A 211 5.30 -3.40 14.08
N VAL A 212 5.24 -2.25 13.41
CA VAL A 212 4.02 -1.80 12.72
C VAL A 212 3.83 -2.69 11.49
N PRO A 213 2.68 -3.38 11.34
CA PRO A 213 2.40 -4.11 10.10
C PRO A 213 2.12 -3.10 8.99
N SER A 214 2.99 -3.08 7.98
CA SER A 214 2.70 -2.40 6.71
C SER A 214 1.55 -3.14 6.03
N LEU A 215 0.41 -2.48 5.83
CA LEU A 215 -0.71 -3.01 5.07
C LEU A 215 -0.43 -2.82 3.57
N THR A 216 0.33 -3.74 2.97
CA THR A 216 0.36 -3.88 1.51
C THR A 216 -0.91 -4.63 1.08
N LEU A 217 -1.96 -3.89 0.77
CA LEU A 217 -3.09 -4.39 -0.02
C LEU A 217 -2.60 -4.53 -1.47
N SER A 218 -2.10 -5.71 -1.81
CA SER A 218 -1.86 -6.12 -3.19
C SER A 218 -2.76 -7.31 -3.47
N GLU A 219 -3.94 -7.04 -4.04
CA GLU A 219 -4.76 -8.06 -4.69
C GLU A 219 -4.01 -8.53 -5.95
N THR A 220 -3.43 -9.72 -5.91
CA THR A 220 -3.09 -10.49 -7.11
C THR A 220 -4.12 -11.59 -7.24
N MET A 221 -5.00 -11.44 -8.22
CA MET A 221 -5.90 -12.49 -8.69
C MET A 221 -5.05 -13.61 -9.30
N GLN A 222 -4.98 -14.77 -8.64
CA GLN A 222 -4.27 -15.93 -9.14
C GLN A 222 -5.29 -16.99 -9.60
N GLY A 223 -5.57 -17.01 -10.90
CA GLY A 223 -6.16 -18.14 -11.61
C GLY A 223 -5.08 -19.18 -11.89
N GLY A 224 -5.37 -20.44 -11.59
CA GLY A 224 -4.37 -21.48 -11.39
C GLY A 224 -3.80 -22.15 -12.64
N THR A 225 -2.70 -22.86 -12.40
CA THR A 225 -2.32 -24.20 -12.93
C THR A 225 -0.98 -24.59 -12.25
N PRO A 226 -0.78 -25.83 -11.81
CA PRO A 226 0.48 -26.25 -11.19
C PRO A 226 1.42 -26.86 -12.24
N VAL A 227 2.67 -26.43 -12.26
CA VAL A 227 3.78 -27.18 -12.86
C VAL A 227 4.96 -27.09 -11.90
N GLU A 228 5.41 -28.26 -11.44
CA GLU A 228 6.69 -28.46 -10.76
C GLU A 228 7.84 -28.18 -11.74
N GLU A 229 8.84 -27.38 -11.33
CA GLU A 229 10.25 -27.69 -11.58
C GLU A 229 11.19 -26.74 -10.80
N THR A 230 11.89 -27.33 -9.84
CA THR A 230 13.34 -27.23 -9.56
C THR A 230 14.08 -25.91 -9.83
N GLY A 231 14.41 -25.23 -8.72
CA GLY A 231 15.68 -24.60 -8.39
C GLY A 231 16.50 -23.82 -9.43
N GLU A 232 16.63 -22.51 -9.22
CA GLU A 232 17.92 -21.82 -9.19
C GLU A 232 17.79 -20.41 -8.58
N ALA A 233 18.79 -20.02 -7.81
CA ALA A 233 18.84 -18.79 -7.03
C ALA A 233 19.16 -17.58 -7.92
N GLN A 234 18.37 -16.50 -7.82
CA GLN A 234 18.82 -15.17 -8.22
C GLN A 234 18.27 -14.07 -7.31
N THR A 235 19.18 -13.15 -7.01
CA THR A 235 19.21 -12.11 -5.99
C THR A 235 18.16 -11.01 -6.18
N VAL A 236 17.45 -10.65 -5.10
CA VAL A 236 16.61 -9.44 -5.01
C VAL A 236 17.41 -8.31 -4.36
N PRO A 237 17.42 -7.08 -4.92
CA PRO A 237 18.15 -5.96 -4.33
C PRO A 237 17.40 -5.38 -3.12
N SER A 238 18.13 -5.20 -2.02
CA SER A 238 17.65 -4.57 -0.78
C SER A 238 17.52 -3.05 -0.97
N GLY A 239 16.32 -2.57 -1.28
CA GLY A 239 15.98 -1.15 -1.29
C GLY A 239 15.30 -0.74 0.02
N ASN A 240 16.07 -0.15 0.94
CA ASN A 240 15.51 0.46 2.15
C ASN A 240 14.72 1.72 1.78
N SER A 241 13.39 1.62 1.70
CA SER A 241 12.50 2.79 1.66
C SER A 241 12.49 3.48 3.02
N LEU A 242 13.48 4.35 3.28
CA LEU A 242 13.38 5.33 4.35
C LEU A 242 12.27 6.34 3.99
N ILE A 243 11.22 6.38 4.80
CA ILE A 243 10.18 7.42 4.78
C ILE A 243 10.87 8.78 5.02
N PRO A 244 10.76 9.75 4.10
CA PRO A 244 11.37 11.05 4.29
C PRO A 244 10.78 11.80 5.51
N PRO A 245 11.60 12.55 6.28
CA PRO A 245 11.21 13.15 7.56
C PRO A 245 9.97 14.07 7.55
N TRP A 246 9.59 14.63 6.41
CA TRP A 246 8.42 15.50 6.28
C TRP A 246 7.09 14.76 6.42
N MET A 247 7.07 13.46 6.13
CA MET A 247 5.85 12.64 6.15
C MET A 247 5.41 12.26 7.58
N LEU A 248 6.29 12.44 8.57
CA LEU A 248 6.04 12.11 9.98
C LEU A 248 5.31 13.22 10.74
N ARG A 249 4.92 14.33 10.10
CA ARG A 249 4.33 15.50 10.76
C ARG A 249 2.80 15.49 10.89
N CYS A 250 2.09 14.52 10.31
CA CYS A 250 0.62 14.49 10.33
C CYS A 250 -0.02 13.55 11.38
N MET A 251 0.72 13.15 12.43
CA MET A 251 0.21 12.22 13.45
C MET A 251 0.35 12.73 14.89
N SER A 252 0.36 14.05 15.08
CA SER A 252 0.49 14.67 16.42
C SER A 252 -0.34 15.94 16.49
N ASP A 253 -1.66 15.78 16.46
CA ASP A 253 -2.67 16.66 17.06
C ASP A 253 -3.95 15.85 17.32
#